data_AF-A0A9E5TD62-F1
#
_entry.id   AF-A0A9E5TD62-F1
#
_cell.length_a   1.000
_cell.length_b   1.000
_cell.length_c   1.000
_cell.angle_alpha   90.00
_cell.angle_beta   90.00
_cell.angle_gamma   90.00
#
_symmetry.space_group_name_H-M   'P 1'
#
loop_
_entity.id
_entity.type
_entity.pdbx_description
1 polymer ?
#
loop_
_entity_poly.entity_id
_entity_poly.type
_entity_poly.pdbx_seq_one_letter_code
_entity_poly.pdbx_strand_id
1 'polypeptide(L)'
;ATRFGLIWQSSGQEVKFTDERLEAGRNFCNKIWNAARLVFNSISDSGLSVTDLEDAPKLIESEGGFAERWILARLDRVISNTEASLQRDRFDEAARGIQEFFWGEFCDWYLEIAKTQITSSDTEPSPPKRAVQAALAFVL
;
A
#
# COMPACT_ATOMS: atom_id res chain seq x y z
N ALA A 1 -5.43 -12.25 10.65
CA ALA A 1 -4.41 -12.18 11.72
C ALA A 1 -3.54 -13.44 11.78
N THR A 2 -4.05 -14.59 12.25
CA THR A 2 -3.25 -15.81 12.50
C THR A 2 -2.41 -16.30 11.32
N ARG A 3 -3.01 -16.43 10.12
CA ARG A 3 -2.28 -16.87 8.91
C ARG A 3 -1.07 -15.99 8.59
N PHE A 4 -1.28 -14.67 8.58
CA PHE A 4 -0.21 -13.71 8.31
C PHE A 4 0.87 -13.73 9.40
N GLY A 5 0.47 -13.71 10.68
CA GLY A 5 1.42 -13.72 11.80
C GLY A 5 2.33 -14.96 11.83
N LEU A 6 1.80 -16.12 11.44
CA LEU A 6 2.59 -17.35 11.33
C LEU A 6 3.58 -17.29 10.15
N ILE A 7 3.14 -16.84 8.97
CA ILE A 7 3.99 -16.75 7.77
C ILE A 7 5.10 -15.71 7.95
N TRP A 8 4.77 -14.51 8.42
CA TRP A 8 5.68 -13.37 8.53
C TRP A 8 6.89 -13.65 9.43
N GLN A 9 6.70 -14.47 10.46
CA GLN A 9 7.76 -14.83 11.42
C GLN A 9 8.28 -16.26 11.25
N SER A 10 7.95 -16.90 10.14
CA SER A 10 8.47 -18.22 9.77
C SER A 10 9.82 -18.09 9.07
N SER A 11 10.86 -17.61 9.76
CA SER A 11 12.22 -17.90 9.29
C SER A 11 12.44 -19.41 9.42
N GLY A 12 13.22 -20.05 8.54
CA GLY A 12 13.34 -21.52 8.40
C GLY A 12 13.85 -22.32 9.60
N GLN A 13 13.70 -21.81 10.82
CA GLN A 13 13.89 -22.46 12.11
C GLN A 13 12.53 -22.78 12.74
N GLU A 14 12.56 -23.51 13.87
CA GLU A 14 11.38 -23.85 14.64
C GLU A 14 10.58 -22.60 15.04
N VAL A 15 9.37 -22.50 14.51
CA VAL A 15 8.46 -21.38 14.73
C VAL A 15 7.79 -21.55 16.09
N LYS A 16 8.30 -20.88 17.12
CA LYS A 16 7.62 -20.82 18.42
C LYS A 16 6.30 -20.07 18.29
N PHE A 17 5.21 -20.73 18.66
CA PHE A 17 3.91 -20.09 18.79
C PHE A 17 3.89 -19.20 20.03
N THR A 18 3.70 -17.90 19.84
CA THR A 18 3.57 -16.94 20.96
C THR A 18 2.44 -15.96 20.66
N ASP A 19 1.81 -15.44 21.71
CA ASP A 19 0.69 -14.51 21.59
C ASP A 19 1.11 -13.20 20.93
N GLU A 20 2.36 -12.76 21.11
CA GLU A 20 2.90 -11.56 20.49
C GLU A 20 2.89 -11.65 18.95
N ARG A 21 3.04 -12.86 18.38
CA ARG A 21 2.96 -13.07 16.92
C ARG A 21 1.55 -12.89 16.39
N LEU A 22 0.56 -13.39 17.14
CA LEU A 22 -0.85 -13.21 16.81
C LEU A 22 -1.24 -11.74 16.92
N GLU A 23 -0.73 -11.06 17.94
CA GLU A 23 -0.94 -9.63 18.14
C GLU A 23 -0.35 -8.81 17.00
N ALA A 24 0.89 -9.08 16.58
CA ALA A 24 1.50 -8.43 15.43
C ALA A 24 0.67 -8.62 14.15
N GLY A 25 0.20 -9.86 13.88
CA GLY A 25 -0.68 -10.15 12.75
C GLY A 25 -2.04 -9.46 12.84
N ARG A 26 -2.60 -9.30 14.04
CA ARG A 26 -3.84 -8.53 14.28
C ARG A 26 -3.61 -7.04 14.03
N ASN A 27 -2.53 -6.47 14.54
CA ASN A 27 -2.18 -5.06 14.38
C ASN A 27 -1.98 -4.72 12.91
N PHE A 28 -1.35 -5.60 12.13
CA PHE A 28 -1.24 -5.42 10.69
C PHE A 28 -2.59 -5.45 9.97
N CYS A 29 -3.46 -6.43 10.26
CA CYS A 29 -4.81 -6.45 9.69
C CYS A 29 -5.60 -5.17 10.03
N ASN A 30 -5.48 -4.67 11.27
CA ASN A 30 -6.12 -3.42 11.67
C ASN A 30 -5.56 -2.22 10.90
N LYS A 31 -4.25 -2.16 10.68
CA LYS A 31 -3.60 -1.10 9.88
C LYS A 31 -4.11 -1.14 8.43
N ILE A 32 -4.24 -2.33 7.82
CA ILE A 32 -4.83 -2.51 6.48
C ILE A 32 -6.27 -1.98 6.45
N TRP A 33 -7.10 -2.41 7.40
CA TRP A 33 -8.50 -1.97 7.46
C TRP A 33 -8.63 -0.45 7.59
N ASN A 34 -7.83 0.16 8.47
CA ASN A 34 -7.87 1.61 8.70
C ASN A 34 -7.41 2.39 7.46
N ALA A 35 -6.35 1.94 6.78
CA ALA A 35 -5.89 2.54 5.55
C ALA A 35 -6.93 2.39 4.42
N ALA A 36 -7.47 1.18 4.23
CA ALA A 36 -8.48 0.92 3.23
C ALA A 36 -9.72 1.79 3.42
N ARG A 37 -10.23 1.89 4.65
CA ARG A 37 -11.36 2.77 4.97
C ARG A 37 -11.09 4.23 4.62
N LEU A 38 -9.86 4.72 4.86
CA LEU A 38 -9.49 6.09 4.53
C LEU A 38 -9.45 6.32 3.02
N VAL A 39 -8.84 5.38 2.28
CA VAL A 39 -8.80 5.42 0.81
C VAL A 39 -10.21 5.39 0.24
N PHE A 40 -11.07 4.47 0.69
CA PHE A 40 -12.47 4.40 0.25
C PHE A 40 -13.21 5.71 0.48
N ASN A 41 -13.08 6.30 1.66
CA ASN A 41 -13.70 7.60 1.94
C ASN A 41 -13.16 8.72 1.04
N SER A 42 -11.87 8.68 0.69
CA SER A 42 -11.25 9.66 -0.20
C SER A 42 -11.74 9.57 -1.64
N ILE A 43 -12.11 8.37 -2.13
CA ILE A 43 -12.54 8.14 -3.51
C ILE A 43 -14.06 8.09 -3.69
N SER A 44 -14.84 8.00 -2.61
CA SER A 44 -16.30 7.87 -2.71
C SER A 44 -16.97 9.06 -3.39
N ASP A 45 -16.41 10.27 -3.20
CA ASP A 45 -16.93 11.52 -3.78
C ASP A 45 -16.08 12.03 -4.96
N SER A 46 -15.09 11.24 -5.44
CA SER A 46 -14.16 11.69 -6.49
C SER A 46 -14.69 11.54 -7.91
N GLY A 47 -15.75 10.75 -8.11
CA GLY A 47 -16.25 10.39 -9.43
C GLY A 47 -15.31 9.48 -10.23
N LEU A 48 -14.33 8.85 -9.58
CA LEU A 48 -13.45 7.86 -10.22
C LEU A 48 -14.28 6.70 -10.80
N SER A 49 -14.06 6.42 -12.07
CA SER A 49 -14.62 5.25 -12.75
C SER A 49 -13.69 4.04 -12.61
N VAL A 50 -14.22 2.85 -12.90
CA VAL A 50 -13.41 1.62 -13.00
C VAL A 50 -12.27 1.77 -14.02
N THR A 51 -12.53 2.49 -15.11
CA THR A 51 -11.54 2.76 -16.17
C THR A 51 -10.37 3.61 -15.66
N ASP A 52 -10.61 4.55 -14.74
CA ASP A 52 -9.56 5.38 -14.15
C ASP A 52 -8.61 4.56 -13.25
N LEU A 53 -9.08 3.45 -12.70
CA LEU A 53 -8.24 2.52 -11.93
C LEU A 53 -7.36 1.65 -12.83
N GLU A 54 -7.91 1.17 -13.95
CA GLU A 54 -7.17 0.37 -14.92
C GLU A 54 -6.05 1.19 -15.60
N ASP A 55 -6.33 2.47 -15.89
CA ASP A 55 -5.37 3.39 -16.50
C ASP A 55 -4.57 4.21 -15.47
N ALA A 56 -4.68 3.92 -14.17
CA ALA A 56 -4.03 4.69 -13.11
C ALA A 56 -2.52 4.92 -13.35
N PRO A 57 -1.71 3.93 -13.78
CA PRO A 57 -0.29 4.17 -14.10
C PRO A 57 -0.07 5.23 -15.18
N LYS A 58 -0.89 5.24 -16.24
CA LYS A 58 -0.79 6.23 -17.33
C LYS A 58 -1.23 7.62 -16.87
N LEU A 59 -2.29 7.67 -16.05
CA LEU A 59 -2.74 8.91 -15.44
C LEU A 59 -1.66 9.51 -14.53
N ILE A 60 -0.98 8.67 -13.74
CA ILE A 60 0.10 9.10 -12.84
C ILE A 60 1.34 9.53 -13.62
N GLU A 61 1.65 8.88 -14.73
CA GLU A 61 2.76 9.28 -15.60
C GLU A 61 2.50 10.65 -16.25
N SER A 62 1.29 10.90 -16.71
CA SER A 62 0.92 12.15 -17.37
C SER A 62 0.70 13.31 -16.38
N GLU A 63 0.04 13.05 -15.25
CA GLU A 63 -0.49 14.08 -14.35
C GLU A 63 -0.06 13.93 -12.89
N GLY A 64 0.49 12.79 -12.49
CA GLY A 64 0.88 12.52 -11.12
C GLY A 64 2.11 13.34 -10.66
N GLY A 65 2.20 13.57 -9.35
CA GLY A 65 3.35 14.22 -8.75
C GLY A 65 4.55 13.28 -8.61
N PHE A 66 5.59 13.77 -7.93
CA PHE A 66 6.74 12.95 -7.56
C PHE A 66 6.33 11.79 -6.65
N ALA A 67 5.43 12.05 -5.68
CA ALA A 67 4.99 11.06 -4.70
C ALA A 67 4.24 9.90 -5.36
N GLU A 68 3.31 10.18 -6.29
CA GLU A 68 2.53 9.17 -7.01
C GLU A 68 3.44 8.25 -7.84
N ARG A 69 4.41 8.84 -8.56
CA ARG A 69 5.38 8.05 -9.34
C ARG A 69 6.29 7.22 -8.45
N TRP A 70 6.72 7.78 -7.33
CA TRP A 70 7.57 7.08 -6.36
C TRP A 70 6.84 5.86 -5.79
N ILE A 71 5.61 6.02 -5.29
CA ILE A 71 4.90 4.89 -4.67
C ILE A 71 4.59 3.78 -5.68
N LEU A 72 4.31 4.12 -6.95
CA LEU A 72 4.13 3.14 -8.01
C LEU A 72 5.41 2.37 -8.31
N ALA A 73 6.56 3.04 -8.40
CA ALA A 73 7.84 2.38 -8.59
C ALA A 73 8.21 1.48 -7.40
N ARG A 74 7.83 1.88 -6.18
CA ARG A 74 8.00 1.06 -4.98
C ARG A 74 7.10 -0.18 -5.01
N LEU A 75 5.84 -0.02 -5.39
CA LEU A 75 4.88 -1.11 -5.55
C LEU A 75 5.38 -2.14 -6.57
N ASP A 76 5.81 -1.69 -7.75
CA ASP A 76 6.34 -2.58 -8.81
C ASP A 76 7.53 -3.42 -8.32
N ARG A 77 8.44 -2.79 -7.57
CA ARG A 77 9.57 -3.50 -6.94
C ARG A 77 9.11 -4.53 -5.91
N VAL A 78 8.09 -4.20 -5.11
CA VAL A 78 7.54 -5.11 -4.09
C VAL A 78 6.86 -6.29 -4.78
N ILE A 79 6.06 -6.06 -5.82
CA ILE A 79 5.43 -7.11 -6.64
C ILE A 79 6.50 -8.06 -7.18
N SER A 80 7.51 -7.53 -7.87
CA SER A 80 8.60 -8.33 -8.45
C SER A 80 9.34 -9.16 -7.41
N ASN A 81 9.66 -8.56 -6.25
CA ASN A 81 10.33 -9.28 -5.16
C ASN A 81 9.42 -10.35 -4.55
N THR A 82 8.14 -10.05 -4.37
CA THR A 82 7.15 -11.00 -3.83
C THR A 82 7.00 -12.19 -4.77
N GLU A 83 6.85 -11.97 -6.07
CA GLU A 83 6.79 -13.06 -7.06
C GLU A 83 8.04 -13.94 -7.01
N ALA A 84 9.22 -13.33 -6.97
CA ALA A 84 10.49 -14.05 -6.89
C ALA A 84 10.65 -14.85 -5.58
N SER A 85 10.11 -14.35 -4.46
CA SER A 85 10.07 -15.07 -3.19
C SER A 85 9.08 -16.22 -3.21
N LEU A 86 7.89 -16.02 -3.80
CA LEU A 86 6.88 -17.07 -3.95
C LEU A 86 7.36 -18.21 -4.85
N GLN A 87 8.08 -17.91 -5.94
CA GLN A 87 8.70 -18.92 -6.81
C GLN A 87 9.74 -19.80 -6.09
N ARG A 88 10.27 -19.34 -4.96
CA ARG A 88 11.27 -20.05 -4.15
C ARG A 88 10.68 -20.59 -2.82
N ASP A 89 9.36 -20.58 -2.69
CA ASP A 89 8.63 -20.95 -1.46
C ASP A 89 9.05 -20.14 -0.22
N ARG A 90 9.60 -18.94 -0.41
CA ARG A 90 10.02 -18.00 0.65
C ARG A 90 8.85 -17.11 1.08
N PHE A 91 7.80 -17.72 1.60
CA PHE A 91 6.57 -17.01 2.02
C PHE A 91 6.84 -15.98 3.14
N ASP A 92 7.83 -16.24 3.99
CA ASP A 92 8.28 -15.35 5.05
C ASP A 92 8.89 -14.05 4.50
N GLU A 93 9.71 -14.16 3.47
CA GLU A 93 10.30 -13.00 2.78
C GLU A 93 9.24 -12.21 2.03
N ALA A 94 8.32 -12.90 1.33
CA ALA A 94 7.19 -12.27 0.66
C ALA A 94 6.32 -11.47 1.66
N ALA A 95 5.96 -12.08 2.79
CA ALA A 95 5.15 -11.42 3.81
C ALA A 95 5.88 -10.24 4.47
N ARG A 96 7.20 -10.35 4.72
CA ARG A 96 8.00 -9.25 5.26
C ARG A 96 8.05 -8.07 4.29
N GLY A 97 8.37 -8.31 3.03
CA GLY A 97 8.42 -7.26 2.01
C GLY A 97 7.09 -6.51 1.84
N ILE A 98 5.97 -7.24 1.81
CA ILE A 98 4.63 -6.64 1.73
C ILE A 98 4.34 -5.77 2.96
N GLN A 99 4.65 -6.28 4.16
CA GLN A 99 4.36 -5.57 5.40
C GLN A 99 5.23 -4.32 5.57
N GLU A 100 6.52 -4.41 5.23
CA GLU A 100 7.46 -3.29 5.27
C GLU A 100 7.02 -2.17 4.31
N PHE A 101 6.64 -2.53 3.08
CA PHE A 101 6.10 -1.57 2.11
C PHE A 101 4.78 -0.97 2.60
N PHE A 102 3.80 -1.80 2.95
CA PHE A 102 2.46 -1.33 3.27
C PHE A 102 2.47 -0.42 4.52
N TRP A 103 3.21 -0.83 5.55
CA TRP A 103 3.27 -0.07 6.79
C TRP A 103 4.19 1.14 6.63
N GLY A 104 5.44 0.93 6.24
CA GLY A 104 6.48 1.95 6.28
C GLY A 104 6.40 2.93 5.14
N GLU A 105 6.13 2.48 3.91
CA GLU A 105 6.16 3.35 2.72
C GLU A 105 4.77 3.87 2.36
N PHE A 106 3.78 2.98 2.31
CA PHE A 106 2.43 3.38 1.96
C PHE A 106 1.73 4.12 3.10
N CYS A 107 1.56 3.51 4.27
CA CYS A 107 0.81 4.14 5.36
C CYS A 107 1.54 5.31 6.01
N ASP A 108 2.82 5.16 6.36
CA ASP A 108 3.51 6.17 7.15
C ASP A 108 4.01 7.36 6.30
N TRP A 109 4.21 7.18 4.98
CA TRP A 109 4.60 8.26 4.07
C TRP A 109 3.51 8.62 3.06
N TYR A 110 3.22 7.72 2.11
CA TYR A 110 2.41 8.09 0.95
C TYR A 110 0.99 8.53 1.32
N LEU A 111 0.35 7.80 2.22
CA LEU A 111 -1.01 8.07 2.67
C LEU A 111 -1.11 9.41 3.41
N GLU A 112 -0.07 9.84 4.14
CA GLU A 112 -0.03 11.16 4.77
C GLU A 112 0.20 12.27 3.73
N ILE A 113 1.06 12.04 2.72
CA ILE A 113 1.26 12.98 1.60
C ILE A 113 -0.03 13.15 0.79
N ALA A 114 -0.73 12.05 0.50
CA ALA A 114 -1.96 12.09 -0.27
C ALA A 114 -3.05 12.89 0.47
N LYS A 115 -3.16 12.75 1.79
CA LYS A 115 -4.09 13.56 2.61
C LYS A 115 -3.83 15.05 2.47
N THR A 116 -2.56 15.47 2.51
CA THR A 116 -2.23 16.89 2.36
C THR A 116 -2.61 17.35 0.97
N GLN A 117 -2.21 16.65 -0.09
CA GLN A 117 -2.52 16.99 -1.48
C GLN A 117 -4.04 17.06 -1.77
N ILE A 118 -4.85 16.19 -1.17
CA ILE A 118 -6.31 16.19 -1.34
C ILE A 118 -6.96 17.37 -0.59
N THR A 119 -6.41 17.73 0.57
CA THR A 119 -6.96 18.80 1.44
C THR A 119 -6.44 20.19 1.06
N SER A 120 -5.29 20.29 0.40
CA SER A 120 -4.69 21.54 -0.05
C SER A 120 -5.64 22.34 -0.96
N SER A 121 -5.59 23.66 -0.81
CA SER A 121 -6.27 24.61 -1.71
C SER A 121 -5.54 24.68 -3.06
N ASP A 122 -6.25 25.02 -4.14
CA ASP A 122 -5.73 25.11 -5.51
C ASP A 122 -4.59 26.13 -5.70
N THR A 123 -4.27 26.89 -4.66
CA THR A 123 -3.19 27.89 -4.63
C THR A 123 -1.79 27.26 -4.52
N GLU A 124 -1.67 26.03 -4.03
CA GLU A 124 -0.39 25.33 -3.92
C GLU A 124 -0.16 24.40 -5.12
N PRO A 125 1.09 24.30 -5.63
CA PRO A 125 1.42 23.39 -6.72
C PRO A 125 1.26 21.94 -6.23
N SER A 126 0.11 21.34 -6.52
CA SER A 126 -0.26 19.97 -6.19
C SER A 126 -0.70 19.24 -7.46
N PRO A 127 -0.41 17.93 -7.61
CA PRO A 127 -0.98 17.15 -8.70
C PRO A 127 -2.52 17.17 -8.65
N PRO A 128 -3.21 16.93 -9.79
CA PRO A 128 -4.65 16.83 -9.81
C PRO A 128 -5.15 15.80 -8.80
N LYS A 129 -6.17 16.16 -8.00
CA LYS A 129 -6.72 15.28 -6.95
C LYS A 129 -7.10 13.89 -7.49
N ARG A 130 -7.59 13.83 -8.73
CA ARG A 130 -7.90 12.57 -9.43
C ARG A 130 -6.69 11.64 -9.55
N ALA A 131 -5.49 12.16 -9.83
CA ALA A 131 -4.29 11.36 -9.99
C ALA A 131 -3.83 10.79 -8.64
N VAL A 132 -3.92 11.59 -7.57
CA VAL A 132 -3.64 11.16 -6.19
C VAL A 132 -4.64 10.08 -5.75
N GLN A 133 -5.93 10.29 -6.01
CA GLN A 133 -6.99 9.34 -5.65
C GLN A 133 -6.87 8.03 -6.45
N ALA A 134 -6.52 8.10 -7.73
CA ALA A 134 -6.25 6.93 -8.56
C ALA A 134 -5.04 6.15 -8.04
N ALA A 135 -3.95 6.84 -7.66
CA ALA A 135 -2.77 6.22 -7.06
C ALA A 135 -3.08 5.53 -5.73
N LEU A 136 -3.84 6.19 -4.84
CA LEU A 136 -4.28 5.59 -3.57
C LEU A 136 -5.08 4.30 -3.78
N ALA A 137 -6.00 4.31 -4.75
CA ALA A 137 -6.85 3.17 -5.04
C ALA A 137 -6.13 2.07 -5.83
N PHE A 138 -5.12 2.41 -6.62
CA PHE A 138 -4.31 1.44 -7.37
C PHE A 138 -3.30 0.69 -6.48
N VAL A 139 -2.75 1.37 -5.46
CA VAL A 139 -1.77 0.76 -4.54
C VAL A 139 -2.43 -0.12 -3.48
N LEU A 140 -3.67 0.17 -3.10
CA LEU A 140 -4.44 -0.58 -2.09
C LEU A 140 -4.98 -1.90 -2.64
#